data_AF-A0A2E3QB11-F1
#
_entry.id   AF-A0A2E3QB11-F1
#
_cell.length_a   1.000
_cell.length_b   1.000
_cell.length_c   1.000
_cell.angle_alpha   90.00
_cell.angle_beta   90.00
_cell.angle_gamma   90.00
#
_symmetry.space_group_name_H-M   'P 1'
#
loop_
_entity.id
_entity.type
_entity.pdbx_description
1 polymer ?
#
loop_
_entity_poly.entity_id
_entity_poly.type
_entity_poly.pdbx_seq_one_letter_code
_entity_poly.pdbx_strand_id
1 'polypeptide(L)'
;MTIETDLRAAADKATADSLLLHQIVHGDAETTVSTEGGPVKSVAKAIDDVEASVAASTATITQAVDDADASRAAAELARDQAVDARDAALGAVGTVAVSETDAAPASLASKIEAGVGLEATIANSGGDERLAISVTPQVHAGALVALARGFI
;
A
#
# COMPACT_ATOMS: atom_id res chain seq x y z
N MET A 1 35.70 -63.46 -9.57
CA MET A 1 34.26 -63.15 -9.49
C MET A 1 33.53 -64.06 -10.46
N THR A 2 32.39 -64.62 -10.04
CA THR A 2 31.55 -65.48 -10.88
C THR A 2 30.20 -64.78 -11.08
N ILE A 3 29.54 -65.05 -12.20
CA ILE A 3 28.21 -64.49 -12.52
C ILE A 3 27.20 -64.73 -11.39
N GLU A 4 27.27 -65.90 -10.73
CA GLU A 4 26.40 -66.23 -9.61
C GLU A 4 26.63 -65.34 -8.38
N THR A 5 27.90 -65.02 -8.08
CA THR A 5 28.27 -64.12 -6.98
C THR A 5 27.82 -62.69 -7.27
N ASP A 6 28.01 -62.24 -8.50
CA ASP A 6 27.66 -60.88 -8.92
C ASP A 6 26.13 -60.69 -8.96
N LEU A 7 25.40 -61.72 -9.40
CA LEU A 7 23.93 -61.71 -9.41
C LEU A 7 23.35 -61.66 -7.99
N ARG A 8 23.93 -62.42 -7.06
CA ARG A 8 23.55 -62.38 -5.64
C ARG A 8 23.75 -60.97 -5.07
N ALA A 9 24.93 -60.38 -5.27
CA ALA A 9 25.25 -59.05 -4.77
C ALA A 9 24.33 -57.97 -5.34
N ALA A 10 23.98 -58.07 -6.63
CA ALA A 10 23.04 -57.15 -7.27
C ALA A 10 21.62 -57.29 -6.69
N ALA A 11 21.15 -58.52 -6.44
CA ALA A 11 19.84 -58.78 -5.85
C ALA A 11 19.75 -58.26 -4.40
N ASP A 12 20.81 -58.45 -3.61
CA ASP A 12 20.88 -57.96 -2.23
C ASP A 12 20.83 -56.42 -2.21
N LYS A 13 21.58 -55.75 -3.11
CA LYS A 13 21.54 -54.30 -3.24
C LYS A 13 20.16 -53.79 -3.69
N ALA A 14 19.56 -54.40 -4.71
CA ALA A 14 18.23 -54.02 -5.17
C ALA A 14 17.16 -54.19 -4.08
N THR A 15 17.29 -55.23 -3.25
CA THR A 15 16.39 -55.45 -2.11
C THR A 15 16.57 -54.36 -1.05
N ALA A 16 17.81 -54.02 -0.71
CA ALA A 16 18.09 -52.93 0.24
C ALA A 16 17.53 -51.59 -0.26
N ASP A 17 17.80 -51.24 -1.52
CA ASP A 17 17.34 -49.99 -2.13
C ASP A 17 15.79 -49.94 -2.21
N SER A 18 15.15 -51.08 -2.51
CA SER A 18 13.67 -51.17 -2.54
C SER A 18 13.04 -50.97 -1.16
N LEU A 19 13.67 -51.43 -0.09
CA LEU A 19 13.20 -51.20 1.28
C LEU A 19 13.33 -49.72 1.68
N LEU A 20 14.39 -49.04 1.25
CA LEU A 20 14.53 -47.59 1.45
C LEU A 20 13.46 -46.82 0.67
N LEU A 21 13.24 -47.17 -0.60
CA LEU A 21 12.19 -46.54 -1.41
C LEU A 21 10.80 -46.77 -0.82
N HIS A 22 10.53 -47.98 -0.30
CA HIS A 22 9.27 -48.28 0.35
C HIS A 22 9.02 -47.36 1.56
N GLN A 23 10.03 -47.15 2.40
CA GLN A 23 9.95 -46.23 3.54
C GLN A 23 9.77 -44.78 3.11
N ILE A 24 10.42 -44.35 2.03
CA ILE A 24 10.26 -42.98 1.51
C ILE A 24 8.82 -42.76 1.04
N VAL A 25 8.23 -43.73 0.33
CA VAL A 25 6.88 -43.60 -0.26
C VAL A 25 5.77 -43.82 0.77
N HIS A 26 5.94 -44.77 1.71
CA HIS A 26 4.90 -45.17 2.67
C HIS A 26 5.14 -44.67 4.09
N GLY A 27 6.20 -43.87 4.30
CA GLY A 27 6.42 -43.18 5.56
C GLY A 27 5.33 -42.13 5.84
N ASP A 28 5.13 -41.81 7.12
CA ASP A 28 4.21 -40.77 7.58
C ASP A 28 4.85 -39.37 7.55
N ALA A 29 4.13 -38.35 8.02
CA ALA A 29 4.56 -36.95 8.05
C ALA A 29 5.78 -36.67 8.96
N GLU A 30 6.18 -37.63 9.79
CA GLU A 30 7.37 -37.53 10.64
C GLU A 30 8.54 -38.39 10.17
N THR A 31 8.29 -39.24 9.18
CA THR A 31 9.28 -40.21 8.72
C THR A 31 10.43 -39.54 8.00
N THR A 32 11.64 -39.84 8.47
CA THR A 32 12.90 -39.55 7.82
C THR A 32 13.64 -40.87 7.59
N VAL A 33 14.10 -41.09 6.36
CA VAL A 33 14.77 -42.32 5.93
C VAL A 33 16.25 -42.05 5.79
N SER A 34 17.08 -42.82 6.49
CA SER A 34 18.54 -42.72 6.35
C SER A 34 18.97 -43.47 5.09
N THR A 35 19.54 -42.74 4.13
CA THR A 35 20.13 -43.31 2.91
C THR A 35 21.66 -43.18 2.95
N GLU A 36 22.35 -43.81 2.00
CA GLU A 36 23.81 -43.64 1.83
C GLU A 36 24.20 -42.16 1.58
N GLY A 37 23.31 -41.39 0.94
CA GLY A 37 23.48 -39.95 0.70
C GLY A 37 23.05 -39.05 1.86
N GLY A 38 22.66 -39.63 3.00
CA GLY A 38 22.14 -38.92 4.16
C GLY A 38 20.62 -39.06 4.35
N PRO A 39 20.04 -38.34 5.33
CA PRO A 39 18.63 -38.42 5.64
C PRO A 39 17.77 -37.75 4.55
N VAL A 40 16.73 -38.45 4.11
CA VAL A 40 15.72 -37.95 3.16
C VAL A 40 14.35 -38.04 3.82
N LYS A 41 13.48 -37.06 3.54
CA LYS A 41 12.10 -37.05 4.02
C LYS A 41 11.26 -38.12 3.31
N SER A 42 10.28 -38.68 3.99
CA SER A 42 9.19 -39.38 3.28
C SER A 42 8.43 -38.41 2.38
N VAL A 43 7.66 -38.95 1.43
CA VAL A 43 6.76 -38.16 0.58
C VAL A 43 5.72 -37.42 1.44
N ALA A 44 5.14 -38.10 2.44
CA ALA A 44 4.18 -37.49 3.35
C ALA A 44 4.78 -36.32 4.12
N LYS A 45 5.99 -36.48 4.67
CA LYS A 45 6.69 -35.41 5.39
C LYS A 45 7.03 -34.22 4.49
N ALA A 46 7.47 -34.48 3.27
CA ALA A 46 7.78 -33.41 2.33
C ALA A 46 6.54 -32.58 1.96
N ILE A 47 5.38 -33.23 1.79
CA ILE A 47 4.10 -32.55 1.53
C ILE A 47 3.67 -31.75 2.76
N ASP A 48 3.69 -32.35 3.95
CA ASP A 48 3.29 -31.69 5.21
C ASP A 48 4.13 -30.43 5.49
N ASP A 49 5.46 -30.53 5.35
CA ASP A 49 6.36 -29.38 5.51
C ASP A 49 6.04 -28.26 4.49
N VAL A 50 5.70 -28.60 3.25
CA VAL A 50 5.34 -27.63 2.20
C VAL A 50 3.99 -26.99 2.51
N GLU A 51 2.99 -27.77 2.91
CA GLU A 51 1.67 -27.26 3.31
C GLU A 51 1.78 -26.31 4.49
N ALA A 52 2.59 -26.65 5.50
CA ALA A 52 2.88 -25.78 6.64
C ALA A 52 3.57 -24.48 6.20
N SER A 53 4.56 -24.56 5.31
CA SER A 53 5.27 -23.39 4.77
C SER A 53 4.34 -22.47 3.95
N VAL A 54 3.44 -23.06 3.15
CA VAL A 54 2.45 -22.31 2.37
C VAL A 54 1.45 -21.64 3.31
N ALA A 55 0.92 -22.34 4.31
CA ALA A 55 0.00 -21.78 5.30
C ALA A 55 0.63 -20.59 6.06
N ALA A 56 1.89 -20.72 6.48
CA ALA A 56 2.61 -19.62 7.13
C ALA A 56 2.81 -18.41 6.20
N SER A 57 3.12 -18.67 4.92
CA SER A 57 3.29 -17.63 3.91
C SER A 57 1.97 -16.91 3.62
N THR A 58 0.86 -17.65 3.49
CA THR A 58 -0.48 -17.07 3.33
C THR A 58 -0.87 -16.20 4.51
N ALA A 59 -0.64 -16.66 5.75
CA ALA A 59 -0.92 -15.85 6.95
C ALA A 59 -0.13 -14.54 6.96
N THR A 60 1.15 -14.60 6.56
CA THR A 60 2.02 -13.40 6.46
C THR A 60 1.49 -12.43 5.39
N ILE A 61 1.07 -12.94 4.23
CA ILE A 61 0.50 -12.12 3.15
C ILE A 61 -0.81 -11.47 3.60
N THR A 62 -1.69 -12.21 4.26
CA THR A 62 -2.95 -11.67 4.79
C THR A 62 -2.67 -10.52 5.76
N GLN A 63 -1.75 -10.69 6.71
CA GLN A 63 -1.38 -9.62 7.63
C GLN A 63 -0.83 -8.39 6.90
N ALA A 64 0.05 -8.58 5.90
CA ALA A 64 0.60 -7.49 5.12
C ALA A 64 -0.47 -6.72 4.33
N VAL A 65 -1.50 -7.42 3.85
CA VAL A 65 -2.65 -6.79 3.18
C VAL A 65 -3.47 -5.97 4.17
N ASP A 66 -3.76 -6.50 5.35
CA ASP A 66 -4.49 -5.77 6.40
C ASP A 66 -3.74 -4.50 6.83
N ASP A 67 -2.42 -4.59 7.01
CA ASP A 67 -1.55 -3.45 7.36
C ASP A 67 -1.53 -2.39 6.24
N ALA A 68 -1.52 -2.83 4.98
CA ALA A 68 -1.56 -1.95 3.82
C ALA A 68 -2.91 -1.22 3.70
N ASP A 69 -4.02 -1.93 3.96
CA ASP A 69 -5.36 -1.35 3.96
C ASP A 69 -5.54 -0.32 5.09
N ALA A 70 -5.04 -0.63 6.28
CA ALA A 70 -5.02 0.32 7.40
C ALA A 70 -4.19 1.57 7.07
N SER A 71 -3.01 1.39 6.44
CA SER A 71 -2.14 2.49 6.02
C SER A 71 -2.81 3.38 4.96
N ARG A 72 -3.51 2.77 4.00
CA ARG A 72 -4.29 3.49 2.98
C ARG A 72 -5.41 4.32 3.61
N ALA A 73 -6.20 3.74 4.51
CA ALA A 73 -7.27 4.44 5.20
C ALA A 73 -6.75 5.62 6.02
N ALA A 74 -5.62 5.45 6.70
CA ALA A 74 -4.97 6.53 7.45
C ALA A 74 -4.50 7.68 6.54
N ALA A 75 -3.96 7.36 5.36
CA ALA A 75 -3.54 8.36 4.38
C ALA A 75 -4.73 9.14 3.79
N GLU A 76 -5.84 8.45 3.51
CA GLU A 76 -7.08 9.09 3.03
C GLU A 76 -7.65 10.05 4.09
N LEU A 77 -7.72 9.63 5.35
CA LEU A 77 -8.17 10.48 6.45
C LEU A 77 -7.28 11.71 6.62
N ALA A 78 -5.96 11.54 6.58
CA ALA A 78 -5.02 12.65 6.72
C ALA A 78 -5.16 13.66 5.57
N ARG A 79 -5.42 13.18 4.34
CA ARG A 79 -5.69 14.04 3.18
C ARG A 79 -6.97 14.85 3.38
N ASP A 80 -8.04 14.21 3.82
CA ASP A 80 -9.33 14.87 4.00
C ASP A 80 -9.26 15.90 5.14
N GLN A 81 -8.60 15.58 6.25
CA GLN A 81 -8.31 16.54 7.34
C GLN A 81 -7.50 17.76 6.87
N ALA A 82 -6.53 17.56 5.98
CA ALA A 82 -5.76 18.67 5.42
C ALA A 82 -6.61 19.58 4.52
N VAL A 83 -7.57 19.01 3.77
CA VAL A 83 -8.55 19.76 2.98
C VAL A 83 -9.49 20.54 3.88
N ASP A 84 -10.03 19.92 4.92
CA ASP A 84 -10.91 20.58 5.89
C ASP A 84 -10.20 21.73 6.61
N ALA A 85 -8.94 21.52 7.03
CA ALA A 85 -8.13 22.55 7.66
C ALA A 85 -7.86 23.73 6.71
N ARG A 86 -7.59 23.45 5.43
CA ARG A 86 -7.44 24.49 4.39
C ARG A 86 -8.74 25.29 4.23
N ASP A 87 -9.88 24.61 4.13
CA ASP A 87 -11.17 25.25 3.90
C ASP A 87 -11.64 26.05 5.11
N ALA A 88 -11.37 25.56 6.33
CA ALA A 88 -11.58 26.31 7.57
C ALA A 88 -10.72 27.58 7.63
N ALA A 89 -9.44 27.49 7.23
CA ALA A 89 -8.55 28.66 7.17
C ALA A 89 -9.03 29.70 6.16
N LEU A 90 -9.50 29.28 4.98
CA LEU A 90 -10.10 30.16 3.96
C LEU A 90 -11.39 30.82 4.49
N GLY A 91 -12.26 30.06 5.15
CA GLY A 91 -13.50 30.59 5.75
C GLY A 91 -13.25 31.60 6.86
N ALA A 92 -12.19 31.43 7.65
CA ALA A 92 -11.78 32.37 8.69
C ALA A 92 -11.25 33.71 8.13
N VAL A 93 -10.78 33.73 6.87
CA VAL A 93 -10.39 34.96 6.14
C VAL A 93 -11.62 35.72 5.60
N GLY A 94 -12.84 35.34 6.01
CA GLY A 94 -14.11 36.00 5.66
C GLY A 94 -14.04 37.53 5.63
N THR A 95 -14.89 38.12 4.77
CA THR A 95 -14.80 39.52 4.33
C THR A 95 -14.39 40.49 5.44
N VAL A 96 -13.22 41.11 5.30
CA VAL A 96 -12.75 42.14 6.23
C VAL A 96 -13.45 43.45 5.86
N ALA A 97 -14.13 44.07 6.83
CA ALA A 97 -14.59 45.44 6.68
C ALA A 97 -13.36 46.36 6.66
N VAL A 98 -13.16 47.10 5.56
CA VAL A 98 -11.96 47.93 5.39
C VAL A 98 -12.12 49.30 6.06
N SER A 99 -13.36 49.72 6.32
CA SER A 99 -13.71 50.94 7.05
C SER A 99 -15.18 50.89 7.49
N GLU A 100 -15.47 51.19 8.76
CA GLU A 100 -16.84 51.44 9.26
C GLU A 100 -17.29 52.89 9.05
N THR A 101 -16.45 53.72 8.40
CA THR A 101 -16.62 55.17 8.28
C THR A 101 -16.45 55.66 6.86
N ASP A 102 -16.39 54.75 5.87
CA ASP A 102 -16.40 55.20 4.49
C ASP A 102 -17.83 55.69 4.17
N ALA A 103 -17.93 56.71 3.33
CA ALA A 103 -19.22 57.25 2.89
C ALA A 103 -19.17 57.58 1.40
N ALA A 104 -18.01 57.34 0.76
CA ALA A 104 -17.73 57.64 -0.62
C ALA A 104 -17.75 56.35 -1.43
N PRO A 105 -18.67 56.20 -2.42
CA PRO A 105 -18.74 54.99 -3.22
C PRO A 105 -17.43 54.67 -3.95
N ALA A 106 -17.06 53.40 -4.00
CA ALA A 106 -15.93 52.83 -4.73
C ALA A 106 -14.53 53.27 -4.23
N SER A 107 -14.41 53.75 -2.99
CA SER A 107 -13.15 54.17 -2.38
C SER A 107 -12.11 53.04 -2.33
N LEU A 108 -12.55 51.81 -2.05
CA LEU A 108 -11.69 50.62 -2.00
C LEU A 108 -11.22 50.16 -3.39
N ALA A 109 -12.03 50.34 -4.44
CA ALA A 109 -11.75 49.81 -5.79
C ALA A 109 -10.46 50.38 -6.40
N SER A 110 -10.12 51.61 -6.02
CA SER A 110 -8.94 52.32 -6.51
C SER A 110 -7.64 52.00 -5.74
N LYS A 111 -7.73 51.28 -4.62
CA LYS A 111 -6.63 51.09 -3.66
C LYS A 111 -6.15 49.65 -3.53
N ILE A 112 -6.81 48.70 -4.20
CA ILE A 112 -6.51 47.27 -4.12
C ILE A 112 -6.07 46.78 -5.50
N GLU A 113 -4.88 46.18 -5.57
CA GLU A 113 -4.39 45.45 -6.74
C GLU A 113 -4.19 43.99 -6.32
N ALA A 114 -4.91 43.06 -6.95
CA ALA A 114 -4.81 41.64 -6.63
C ALA A 114 -3.58 41.02 -7.32
N GLY A 115 -2.82 40.21 -6.58
CA GLY A 115 -1.71 39.44 -7.14
C GLY A 115 -2.17 38.32 -8.08
N VAL A 116 -1.25 37.78 -8.89
CA VAL A 116 -1.55 36.69 -9.83
C VAL A 116 -2.14 35.47 -9.10
N GLY A 117 -3.34 35.04 -9.50
CA GLY A 117 -4.05 33.89 -8.91
C GLY A 117 -4.98 34.23 -7.75
N LEU A 118 -5.11 35.52 -7.38
CA LEU A 118 -6.08 36.02 -6.42
C LEU A 118 -7.17 36.81 -7.16
N GLU A 119 -8.43 36.56 -6.84
CA GLU A 119 -9.56 37.39 -7.26
C GLU A 119 -10.04 38.21 -6.05
N ALA A 120 -10.05 39.53 -6.18
CA ALA A 120 -10.56 40.44 -5.18
C ALA A 120 -11.81 41.14 -5.74
N THR A 121 -12.95 41.00 -5.05
CA THR A 121 -14.23 41.62 -5.46
C THR A 121 -14.78 42.46 -4.32
N ILE A 122 -15.41 43.60 -4.66
CA ILE A 122 -16.09 44.45 -3.69
C ILE A 122 -17.54 43.98 -3.57
N ALA A 123 -17.93 43.51 -2.38
CA ALA A 123 -19.26 42.93 -2.13
C ALA A 123 -20.30 43.98 -1.70
N ASN A 124 -19.88 45.20 -1.36
CA ASN A 124 -20.74 46.36 -1.09
C ASN A 124 -20.00 47.59 -1.61
N SER A 125 -20.55 48.34 -2.58
CA SER A 125 -19.88 49.52 -3.18
C SER A 125 -20.42 50.86 -2.64
N GLY A 126 -21.21 50.84 -1.55
CA GLY A 126 -21.68 52.01 -0.81
C GLY A 126 -20.73 52.44 0.31
N GLY A 127 -21.20 53.15 1.34
CA GLY A 127 -20.35 53.65 2.43
C GLY A 127 -19.67 52.57 3.30
N ASP A 128 -20.17 51.34 3.31
CA ASP A 128 -19.58 50.28 4.13
C ASP A 128 -19.00 49.18 3.25
N GLU A 129 -18.00 49.52 2.44
CA GLU A 129 -17.46 48.57 1.48
C GLU A 129 -16.77 47.37 2.15
N ARG A 130 -17.05 46.19 1.60
CA ARG A 130 -16.49 44.92 2.06
C ARG A 130 -15.63 44.30 0.96
N LEU A 131 -14.42 43.89 1.33
CA LEU A 131 -13.52 43.15 0.46
C LEU A 131 -13.79 41.65 0.57
N ALA A 132 -14.14 41.01 -0.54
CA ALA A 132 -14.14 39.56 -0.67
C ALA A 132 -12.88 39.13 -1.43
N ILE A 133 -12.10 38.25 -0.81
CA ILE A 133 -10.92 37.63 -1.43
C ILE A 133 -11.28 36.17 -1.69
N SER A 134 -11.26 35.76 -2.95
CA SER A 134 -11.42 34.37 -3.37
C SER A 134 -10.14 33.85 -4.01
N VAL A 135 -9.84 32.58 -3.75
CA VAL A 135 -8.67 31.91 -4.33
C VAL A 135 -9.19 30.90 -5.35
N THR A 136 -8.81 31.06 -6.61
CA THR A 136 -9.12 30.07 -7.65
C THR A 136 -8.05 28.98 -7.57
N PRO A 137 -8.40 27.71 -7.33
CA PRO A 137 -7.40 26.66 -7.15
C PRO A 137 -6.56 26.48 -8.42
N GLN A 138 -5.27 26.79 -8.32
CA GLN A 138 -4.28 26.55 -9.39
C GLN A 138 -3.90 25.07 -9.38
N VAL A 139 -4.59 24.27 -10.21
CA VAL A 139 -4.24 22.85 -10.38
C VAL A 139 -2.83 22.77 -10.96
N HIS A 140 -1.85 22.39 -10.15
CA HIS A 140 -0.48 22.23 -10.60
C HIS A 140 -0.40 21.03 -11.54
N ALA A 141 0.11 21.24 -12.76
CA ALA A 141 0.23 20.20 -13.79
C ALA A 141 0.92 18.91 -13.30
N GLY A 142 1.79 19.01 -12.29
CA GLY A 142 2.43 17.86 -11.63
C GLY A 142 1.48 16.91 -10.90
N ALA A 143 0.34 17.40 -10.37
CA ALA A 143 -0.65 16.58 -9.67
C ALA A 143 -1.44 15.66 -10.63
N LEU A 144 -1.68 16.10 -11.88
CA LEU A 144 -2.26 15.25 -12.92
C LEU A 144 -1.28 14.16 -13.39
N VAL A 145 0.02 14.46 -13.47
CA VAL A 145 1.04 13.49 -13.88
C VAL A 145 1.25 12.39 -12.84
N ALA A 146 1.11 12.69 -11.54
CA ALA A 146 1.20 11.71 -10.46
C ALA A 146 0.01 10.72 -10.46
N LEU A 147 -1.22 11.21 -10.70
CA LEU A 147 -2.37 10.31 -10.89
C LEU A 147 -2.20 9.44 -12.14
N ALA A 148 -1.73 10.00 -13.26
CA ALA A 148 -1.57 9.24 -14.50
C ALA A 148 -0.50 8.13 -14.42
N ARG A 149 0.49 8.24 -13.53
CA ARG A 149 1.51 7.21 -13.31
C ARG A 149 1.11 6.13 -12.30
N GLY A 150 0.04 6.31 -11.54
CA GLY A 150 -0.51 5.30 -10.62
C GLY A 150 -1.46 4.30 -11.29
N PHE A 151 -1.79 4.50 -12.58
CA PHE A 151 -2.71 3.67 -13.36
C PHE A 151 -2.04 2.95 -14.56
N ILE A 152 -0.71 2.95 -14.63
CA ILE A 152 0.06 2.19 -15.64
C ILE A 152 0.93 1.16 -14.93
#